data_AF-A0A090QGJ1-F1
#
_entry.id   AF-A0A090QGJ1-F1
#
_cell.length_a   1.000
_cell.length_b   1.000
_cell.length_c   1.000
_cell.angle_alpha   90.00
_cell.angle_beta   90.00
_cell.angle_gamma   90.00
#
_symmetry.space_group_name_H-M   'P 1'
#
loop_
_entity.id
_entity.type
_entity.pdbx_description
1 polymer ?
#
loop_
_entity_poly.entity_id
_entity_poly.type
_entity_poly.pdbx_seq_one_letter_code
_entity_poly.pdbx_strand_id
1 'polypeptide(L)' 'MRSRDLAKLGQLYLNRGVWQGQRIFSEEWAAQSLQPKGKFWPKKTIAYGHNWWFPQITQANGERIQIAAMRGAGGQE' A
#
# COMPACT_ATOMS: atom_id res chain seq x y z
N MET A 1 -0.54 13.57 11.42
CA MET A 1 -1.56 12.56 11.06
C MET A 1 -1.64 11.54 12.17
N ARG A 2 -2.83 11.00 12.48
CA ARG A 2 -3.00 9.95 13.50
C ARG A 2 -3.06 8.59 12.83
N SER A 3 -2.78 7.51 13.55
CA SER A 3 -2.85 6.13 13.02
C SER A 3 -4.22 5.81 12.39
N ARG A 4 -5.31 6.36 12.95
CA ARG A 4 -6.66 6.22 12.40
C ARG A 4 -6.81 6.84 11.01
N ASP A 5 -6.12 7.95 10.74
CA ASP A 5 -6.20 8.63 9.45
C ASP A 5 -5.48 7.78 8.37
N LEU A 6 -4.36 7.14 8.71
CA LEU A 6 -3.67 6.17 7.86
C LEU A 6 -4.51 4.92 7.59
N ALA A 7 -5.18 4.39 8.63
CA ALA A 7 -6.07 3.23 8.48
C ALA A 7 -7.24 3.51 7.51
N LYS A 8 -7.80 4.73 7.54
CA LYS A 8 -8.84 5.15 6.57
C LYS A 8 -8.31 5.16 5.14
N LEU A 9 -7.07 5.58 4.94
CA LEU A 9 -6.45 5.56 3.60
C LEU A 9 -6.29 4.12 3.09
N GLY A 10 -5.80 3.20 3.93
CA GLY A 10 -5.77 1.78 3.60
C GLY A 10 -7.16 1.22 3.25
N GLN A 11 -8.16 1.52 4.08
CA GLN A 11 -9.54 1.11 3.83
C GLN A 11 -10.11 1.70 2.53
N LEU A 12 -9.76 2.93 2.17
CA LEU A 12 -10.19 3.56 0.93
C LEU A 12 -9.67 2.82 -0.31
N TYR A 13 -8.41 2.35 -0.27
CA TYR A 13 -7.85 1.52 -1.33
C TYR A 13 -8.49 0.12 -1.38
N LEU A 14 -8.74 -0.51 -0.22
CA LEU A 14 -9.49 -1.77 -0.13
C LEU A 14 -10.91 -1.63 -0.71
N ASN A 15 -11.54 -0.47 -0.51
CA ASN A 15 -12.85 -0.13 -1.06
C ASN A 15 -12.79 0.39 -2.50
N ARG A 16 -11.67 0.22 -3.21
CA ARG A 16 -11.51 0.62 -4.62
C ARG A 16 -11.86 2.09 -4.90
N GLY A 17 -11.51 2.96 -3.95
CA GLY A 17 -11.72 4.41 -4.04
C GLY A 17 -13.07 4.90 -3.55
N VAL A 18 -13.92 4.05 -2.96
CA VAL A 18 -15.22 4.46 -2.39
C VAL A 18 -15.13 4.65 -0.87
N TRP A 19 -15.52 5.83 -0.39
CA TRP A 19 -15.68 6.13 1.03
C TRP A 19 -17.12 6.54 1.30
N GLN A 20 -17.82 5.82 2.19
CA GLN A 20 -19.19 6.17 2.59
C GLN A 20 -20.16 6.39 1.41
N GLY A 21 -20.05 5.57 0.36
CA GLY A 21 -20.87 5.67 -0.85
C GLY A 21 -20.39 6.70 -1.87
N GLN A 22 -19.42 7.56 -1.54
CA GLN A 22 -18.84 8.52 -2.46
C GLN A 22 -17.55 7.99 -3.10
N ARG A 23 -17.43 8.11 -4.42
CA ARG A 23 -16.18 7.80 -5.13
C ARG A 23 -15.20 8.97 -4.98
N ILE A 24 -14.03 8.69 -4.42
CA ILE A 24 -12.92 9.63 -4.25
C ILE A 24 -11.92 9.51 -5.40
N PHE A 25 -11.66 8.28 -5.85
CA PHE A 25 -10.88 8.00 -7.06
C PHE A 25 -11.42 6.75 -7.78
N SER A 26 -11.01 6.58 -9.04
CA SER A 26 -11.48 5.47 -9.88
C SER A 26 -10.93 4.13 -9.40
N GLU A 27 -11.64 3.05 -9.71
CA GLU A 27 -11.18 1.70 -9.38
C GLU A 27 -9.88 1.35 -10.13
N GLU A 28 -9.75 1.83 -11.36
CA GLU A 28 -8.56 1.69 -12.19
C GLU A 28 -7.37 2.40 -11.54
N TRP A 29 -7.57 3.59 -10.96
CA TRP A 29 -6.52 4.28 -10.21
C TRP A 29 -6.08 3.47 -8.99
N ALA A 30 -7.02 2.87 -8.25
CA ALA A 30 -6.71 2.01 -7.12
C ALA A 30 -5.81 0.84 -7.56
N ALA A 31 -6.19 0.16 -8.64
CA ALA A 31 -5.45 -0.97 -9.19
C ALA A 31 -4.07 -0.56 -9.71
N GLN A 32 -3.98 0.53 -10.47
CA GLN A 32 -2.72 1.01 -11.04
C GLN A 32 -1.75 1.51 -9.96
N SER A 33 -2.26 2.17 -8.92
CA SER A 33 -1.46 2.67 -7.81
C SER A 33 -0.82 1.55 -6.99
N LEU A 34 -1.51 0.40 -6.89
CA LEU A 34 -1.03 -0.77 -6.16
C LEU A 34 -0.21 -1.74 -7.04
N GLN A 35 0.11 -1.37 -8.28
CA GLN A 35 1.02 -2.15 -9.11
C GLN A 35 2.49 -1.80 -8.79
N PRO A 36 3.32 -2.80 -8.42
CA PRO A 36 4.75 -2.57 -8.26
C PRO A 36 5.38 -2.15 -9.59
N LYS A 37 6.03 -0.98 -9.63
CA LYS A 37 6.66 -0.45 -10.87
C LYS A 37 8.12 -0.90 -11.04
N GLY A 38 8.70 -1.53 -10.01
CA GLY A 38 10.04 -2.11 -10.07
C GLY A 38 10.81 -2.00 -8.77
N LYS A 39 12.07 -2.47 -8.79
CA LYS A 39 13.05 -2.26 -7.72
C LYS A 39 13.90 -1.05 -8.10
N PHE A 40 13.72 0.05 -7.40
CA PHE A 40 14.37 1.33 -7.74
C PHE A 40 15.76 1.48 -7.11
N TRP A 41 16.18 0.54 -6.24
CA TRP A 41 17.48 0.59 -5.58
C TRP A 41 18.25 -0.73 -5.77
N PRO A 42 19.50 -0.70 -6.28
CA PRO A 42 20.29 -1.90 -6.57
C PRO A 42 20.48 -2.82 -5.36
N LYS A 43 20.54 -2.25 -4.14
CA LYS A 43 20.74 -2.98 -2.88
C LYS A 43 19.44 -3.24 -2.11
N LYS A 44 18.29 -2.71 -2.53
CA LYS A 44 17.00 -2.96 -1.84
C LYS A 44 16.13 -3.87 -2.70
N THR A 45 15.65 -4.94 -2.09
CA THR A 45 14.82 -5.94 -2.75
C THR A 45 13.33 -5.59 -2.75
N ILE A 46 12.93 -4.53 -2.05
CA ILE A 46 11.55 -4.09 -1.92
C ILE A 46 11.14 -3.32 -3.19
N ALA A 47 10.07 -3.77 -3.84
CA ALA A 47 9.50 -3.05 -4.97
C ALA A 47 8.75 -1.80 -4.50
N TYR A 48 8.65 -0.80 -5.38
CA TYR A 48 8.00 0.48 -5.08
C TYR A 48 7.11 0.91 -6.25
N GLY A 49 6.16 1.82 -6.01
CA GLY A 49 5.32 2.40 -7.06
C GLY A 49 4.23 3.30 -6.48
N HIS A 50 3.96 4.45 -7.10
CA HIS A 50 2.90 5.39 -6.69
C HIS A 50 2.80 5.65 -5.16
N ASN A 51 3.94 5.85 -4.49
CA ASN A 51 4.06 6.06 -3.04
C ASN A 51 3.81 4.83 -2.15
N TRP A 52 3.73 3.63 -2.73
CA TRP A 52 3.61 2.35 -2.04
C TRP A 52 4.91 1.57 -2.06
N TRP A 53 5.22 0.96 -0.92
CA TRP A 53 6.25 -0.07 -0.74
C TRP A 53 5.59 -1.44 -0.81
N PHE A 54 6.28 -2.40 -1.43
CA PHE A 54 5.76 -3.76 -1.62
C PHE A 54 6.63 -4.84 -0.94
N PRO A 55 6.70 -4.87 0.40
CA PRO A 55 7.49 -5.86 1.13
C PRO A 55 6.85 -7.24 1.09
N GLN A 56 7.69 -8.26 1.31
CA GLN A 56 7.24 -9.62 1.58
C GLN A 56 7.14 -9.81 3.08
N ILE A 57 5.99 -10.23 3.58
CA ILE A 57 5.80 -10.59 4.98
C ILE A 57 5.55 -12.09 5.10
N THR A 58 6.00 -12.68 6.21
CA THR A 58 5.71 -14.07 6.55
C THR A 58 4.53 -14.10 7.51
N GLN A 59 3.45 -14.76 7.10
CA GLN A 59 2.28 -14.97 7.94
C GLN A 59 2.57 -16.02 9.02
N ALA A 60 1.69 -16.10 10.03
CA ALA A 60 1.85 -17.06 11.14
C ALA A 60 1.87 -18.53 10.68
N ASN A 61 1.24 -18.84 9.54
CA ASN A 61 1.24 -20.17 8.92
C ASN A 61 2.51 -20.46 8.08
N GLY A 62 3.48 -19.53 8.02
CA GLY A 62 4.71 -19.65 7.23
C GLY A 62 4.59 -19.20 5.76
N GLU A 63 3.40 -18.83 5.29
CA GLU A 63 3.19 -18.34 3.94
C GLU A 63 3.79 -16.94 3.76
N ARG A 64 4.44 -16.71 2.60
CA ARG A 64 4.98 -15.40 2.24
C ARG A 64 4.02 -14.68 1.30
N ILE A 65 3.56 -13.50 1.70
CA ILE A 65 2.68 -12.66 0.89
C ILE A 65 3.32 -11.31 0.63
N GLN A 66 3.01 -10.73 -0.53
CA GLN A 66 3.31 -9.32 -0.81
C GLN A 66 2.18 -8.44 -0.30
N ILE A 67 2.52 -7.38 0.42
CA ILE A 67 1.55 -6.36 0.83
C ILE A 67 1.90 -5.02 0.17
N ALA A 68 0.93 -4.10 0.12
CA ALA A 68 1.19 -2.69 -0.16
C ALA A 68 1.20 -1.90 1.15
N ALA A 69 2.27 -1.17 1.41
CA ALA A 69 2.46 -0.41 2.64
C ALA A 69 2.96 1.01 2.36
N MET A 70 2.60 1.96 3.21
CA MET A 70 3.22 3.28 3.23
C MET A 70 4.25 3.32 4.35
N ARG A 71 5.41 3.94 4.12
CA ARG A 71 6.45 4.06 5.15
C ARG A 71 7.02 5.47 5.17
N GLY A 72 7.00 6.11 6.34
CA GLY A 72 7.53 7.44 6.58
C GLY A 72 8.85 7.42 7.35
N ALA A 73 9.72 8.39 7.08
CA ALA A 73 10.90 8.64 7.91
C ALA A 73 10.43 9.12 9.29
N GLY A 74 10.67 8.31 10.32
CA GLY A 74 10.11 8.50 11.67
C GLY A 74 9.34 7.30 12.23
N GLY A 75 9.29 6.17 11.50
CA GLY A 75 8.70 4.92 11.99
C GLY A 75 7.18 4.80 11.80
N GLN A 76 6.60 5.66 10.95
CA GLN A 76 5.21 5.55 10.56
C GLN A 76 5.12 4.48 9.46
N GLU A 77 4.40 3.41 9.73
CA GLU A 77 4.11 2.31 8.81
C GLU A 77 2.68 1.78 8.99
#